data_AF-A0A932K9N7-F1
#
_entry.id   AF-A0A932K9N7-F1
#
_cell.length_a   1.000
_cell.length_b   1.000
_cell.length_c   1.000
_cell.angle_alpha   90.00
_cell.angle_beta   90.00
_cell.angle_gamma   90.00
#
_symmetry.space_group_name_H-M   'P 1'
#
loop_
_entity.id
_entity.type
_entity.pdbx_description
1 polymer ?
#
loop_
_entity_poly.entity_id
_entity_poly.type
_entity_poly.pdbx_seq_one_letter_code
_entity_poly.pdbx_strand_id
1 'polypeptide(L)'
;HTLVKEGWIPGAIHFDLYGINLNDTAPQPRAAFMWMMEHLFESRGVNLDTPVVFYEGVSGMRAARGFWLLEYLGHRDVHVLDGGFNAWKRAELPVSHEMQAPRGATFQSGPRAEIHWSADELYAHLRDTDLAIIDTRTADEYLGKNVRAARGGTIPGAIHLEWVNNLDADGAFKTGAELRAMYEACGITPDKSCVSF
;
A
#
# COMPACT_ATOMS: atom_id res chain seq x y z
N HIS A 1 11.16 -1.46 13.03
CA HIS A 1 11.94 -1.69 14.27
C HIS A 1 12.08 -0.45 15.18
N THR A 2 11.95 0.78 14.69
CA THR A 2 12.09 2.02 15.51
C THR A 2 10.84 2.38 16.34
N LEU A 3 9.64 2.16 15.80
CA LEU A 3 8.36 2.49 16.48
C LEU A 3 8.18 1.81 17.85
N VAL A 4 8.70 0.59 18.02
CA VAL A 4 8.54 -0.19 19.26
C VAL A 4 9.13 0.51 20.49
N LYS A 5 10.15 1.36 20.32
CA LYS A 5 10.75 2.12 21.43
C LYS A 5 9.99 3.40 21.76
N GLU A 6 9.24 3.96 20.81
CA GLU A 6 8.54 5.24 20.96
C GLU A 6 7.08 5.07 21.41
N GLY A 7 6.58 3.83 21.45
CA GLY A 7 5.19 3.51 21.77
C GLY A 7 4.30 3.43 20.54
N TRP A 8 2.99 3.32 20.75
CA TRP A 8 1.97 3.21 19.71
C TRP A 8 0.69 3.94 20.09
N ILE A 9 -0.20 4.10 19.12
CA ILE A 9 -1.54 4.66 19.37
C ILE A 9 -2.29 3.70 20.32
N PRO A 10 -2.93 4.20 21.40
CA PRO A 10 -3.69 3.36 22.31
C PRO A 10 -4.72 2.49 21.57
N GLY A 11 -4.71 1.17 21.86
CA GLY A 11 -5.58 0.20 21.19
C GLY A 11 -5.05 -0.34 19.86
N ALA A 12 -3.93 0.19 19.33
CA ALA A 12 -3.34 -0.33 18.11
C ALA A 12 -2.85 -1.77 18.27
N ILE A 13 -3.08 -2.57 17.22
CA ILE A 13 -2.58 -3.93 17.11
C ILE A 13 -1.42 -3.91 16.12
N HIS A 14 -0.26 -4.40 16.54
CA HIS A 14 0.89 -4.51 15.63
C HIS A 14 0.52 -5.40 14.44
N PHE A 15 0.94 -5.02 13.23
CA PHE A 15 0.59 -5.74 12.01
C PHE A 15 1.77 -5.73 11.04
N ASP A 16 2.37 -6.89 10.78
CA ASP A 16 3.49 -7.01 9.84
C ASP A 16 3.03 -7.71 8.56
N LEU A 17 2.77 -6.91 7.53
CA LEU A 17 2.40 -7.37 6.20
C LEU A 17 3.60 -7.79 5.35
N TYR A 18 4.80 -7.31 5.67
CA TYR A 18 5.98 -7.54 4.82
C TYR A 18 6.68 -8.86 5.15
N GLY A 19 6.29 -9.54 6.23
CA GLY A 19 6.70 -10.92 6.47
C GLY A 19 6.17 -11.92 5.44
N ILE A 20 5.13 -11.56 4.67
CA ILE A 20 4.51 -12.40 3.65
C ILE A 20 4.52 -11.67 2.32
N ASN A 21 5.21 -12.21 1.33
CA ASN A 21 5.28 -11.64 -0.01
C ASN A 21 5.14 -12.73 -1.08
N LEU A 22 4.66 -12.31 -2.24
CA LEU A 22 4.56 -13.13 -3.43
C LEU A 22 5.06 -12.32 -4.62
N ASN A 23 5.90 -12.92 -5.46
CA ASN A 23 6.42 -12.34 -6.70
C ASN A 23 5.90 -13.05 -7.96
N ASP A 24 4.89 -13.91 -7.80
CA ASP A 24 4.21 -14.63 -8.86
C ASP A 24 2.74 -14.22 -8.89
N THR A 25 2.30 -13.64 -10.00
CA THR A 25 0.94 -13.13 -10.16
C THR A 25 -0.01 -14.14 -10.82
N ALA A 26 0.47 -15.37 -11.07
CA ALA A 26 -0.36 -16.43 -11.62
C ALA A 26 -1.57 -16.73 -10.71
N PRO A 27 -2.69 -17.22 -11.26
CA PRO A 27 -3.95 -17.36 -10.51
C PRO A 27 -3.83 -18.18 -9.22
N GLN A 28 -3.09 -19.31 -9.25
CA GLN A 28 -2.99 -20.20 -8.09
C GLN A 28 -2.10 -19.63 -6.96
N PRO A 29 -0.85 -19.17 -7.23
CA PRO A 29 -0.07 -18.47 -6.21
C PRO A 29 -0.79 -17.26 -5.63
N ARG A 30 -1.44 -16.45 -6.48
CA ARG A 30 -2.22 -15.29 -6.04
C ARG A 30 -3.35 -15.69 -5.10
N ALA A 31 -4.12 -16.72 -5.43
CA ALA A 31 -5.19 -17.22 -4.58
C ALA A 31 -4.65 -17.68 -3.21
N ALA A 32 -3.53 -18.41 -3.19
CA ALA A 32 -2.88 -18.83 -1.96
C ALA A 32 -2.39 -17.65 -1.11
N PHE A 33 -1.79 -16.63 -1.74
CA PHE A 33 -1.37 -15.42 -1.05
C PHE A 33 -2.55 -14.66 -0.45
N MET A 34 -3.64 -14.48 -1.20
CA MET A 34 -4.84 -13.83 -0.68
C MET A 34 -5.46 -14.60 0.48
N TRP A 35 -5.52 -15.93 0.40
CA TRP A 35 -5.94 -16.78 1.52
C TRP A 35 -5.06 -16.58 2.77
N MET A 36 -3.73 -16.47 2.61
CA MET A 36 -2.84 -16.14 3.73
C MET A 36 -3.10 -14.76 4.32
N MET A 37 -3.45 -13.76 3.49
CA MET A 37 -3.80 -12.42 3.95
C MET A 37 -5.10 -12.42 4.74
N GLU A 38 -6.13 -13.12 4.27
CA GLU A 38 -7.40 -13.30 4.98
C GLU A 38 -7.18 -13.85 6.40
N HIS A 39 -6.41 -14.93 6.53
CA HIS A 39 -6.09 -15.55 7.82
C HIS A 39 -5.25 -14.62 8.70
N LEU A 40 -4.34 -13.85 8.10
CA LEU A 40 -3.56 -12.87 8.83
C LEU A 40 -4.49 -11.76 9.39
N PHE A 41 -5.44 -11.24 8.61
CA PHE A 41 -6.40 -10.25 9.09
C PHE A 41 -7.33 -10.79 10.18
N GLU A 42 -7.89 -11.98 9.97
CA GLU A 42 -8.71 -12.70 10.97
C GLU A 42 -7.95 -12.88 12.29
N SER A 43 -6.68 -13.33 12.23
CA SER A 43 -5.83 -13.53 13.42
C SER A 43 -5.57 -12.25 14.22
N ARG A 44 -5.84 -11.08 13.62
CA ARG A 44 -5.66 -9.75 14.22
C ARG A 44 -6.97 -9.09 14.63
N GLY A 45 -8.09 -9.81 14.51
CA GLY A 45 -9.40 -9.33 14.90
C GLY A 45 -10.04 -8.38 13.90
N VAL A 46 -9.49 -8.30 12.69
CA VAL A 46 -10.12 -7.55 11.61
C VAL A 46 -11.35 -8.33 11.14
N ASN A 47 -12.47 -7.62 11.05
CA ASN A 47 -13.68 -8.06 10.38
C ASN A 47 -14.14 -6.94 9.44
N LEU A 48 -15.04 -7.25 8.51
CA LEU A 48 -15.46 -6.30 7.49
C LEU A 48 -16.50 -5.27 7.97
N ASP A 49 -17.00 -5.39 9.20
CA ASP A 49 -18.09 -4.57 9.75
C ASP A 49 -17.58 -3.39 10.61
N THR A 50 -16.29 -3.34 10.91
CA THR A 50 -15.67 -2.28 11.72
C THR A 50 -14.66 -1.48 10.91
N PRO A 51 -14.57 -0.16 11.10
CA PRO A 51 -13.55 0.64 10.44
C PRO A 51 -12.13 0.16 10.78
N VAL A 52 -11.25 0.10 9.78
CA VAL A 52 -9.83 -0.21 9.99
C VAL A 52 -8.98 1.00 9.61
N VAL A 53 -8.08 1.40 10.51
CA VAL A 53 -7.11 2.47 10.24
C VAL A 53 -5.70 1.89 10.27
N PHE A 54 -5.00 1.96 9.14
CA PHE A 54 -3.58 1.65 9.07
C PHE A 54 -2.74 2.89 9.34
N TYR A 55 -1.61 2.68 10.01
CA TYR A 55 -0.60 3.73 10.14
C TYR A 55 0.80 3.11 10.21
N GLU A 56 1.79 3.91 9.84
CA GLU A 56 3.18 3.68 10.20
C GLU A 56 3.82 4.98 10.68
N GLY A 57 5.13 5.18 10.57
CA GLY A 57 5.76 6.44 11.00
C GLY A 57 5.22 7.67 10.24
N VAL A 58 4.95 7.50 8.96
CA VAL A 58 4.43 8.51 8.01
C VAL A 58 3.29 7.88 7.17
N SER A 59 2.72 8.59 6.21
CA SER A 59 1.78 8.07 5.19
C SER A 59 2.47 7.13 4.18
N GLY A 60 3.15 6.10 4.66
CA GLY A 60 4.06 5.29 3.85
C GLY A 60 3.47 4.02 3.23
N MET A 61 4.33 3.33 2.49
CA MET A 61 4.01 2.12 1.71
C MET A 61 3.45 0.95 2.53
N ARG A 62 3.75 0.85 3.84
CA ARG A 62 3.23 -0.25 4.66
C ARG A 62 1.77 -0.06 5.02
N ALA A 63 1.42 1.15 5.43
CA ALA A 63 0.03 1.50 5.70
C ALA A 63 -0.81 1.42 4.41
N ALA A 64 -0.30 1.97 3.30
CA ALA A 64 -0.94 1.92 2.00
C ALA A 64 -1.18 0.48 1.49
N ARG A 65 -0.22 -0.44 1.71
CA ARG A 65 -0.39 -1.85 1.35
C ARG A 65 -1.48 -2.54 2.15
N GLY A 66 -1.59 -2.25 3.45
CA GLY A 66 -2.68 -2.76 4.29
C GLY A 66 -4.03 -2.26 3.83
N PHE A 67 -4.12 -0.96 3.54
CA PHE A 67 -5.30 -0.32 2.97
C PHE A 67 -5.73 -1.02 1.67
N TRP A 68 -4.81 -1.17 0.71
CA TRP A 68 -5.11 -1.79 -0.58
C TRP A 68 -5.52 -3.26 -0.47
N LEU A 69 -4.87 -4.03 0.43
CA LEU A 69 -5.23 -5.43 0.64
C LEU A 69 -6.65 -5.58 1.21
N LEU A 70 -7.06 -4.72 2.15
CA LEU A 70 -8.43 -4.75 2.67
C LEU A 70 -9.45 -4.28 1.63
N GLU A 71 -9.16 -3.23 0.86
CA GLU A 71 -9.97 -2.84 -0.30
C GLU A 71 -10.13 -4.01 -1.28
N TYR A 72 -9.02 -4.70 -1.60
CA TYR A 72 -9.04 -5.86 -2.48
C TYR A 72 -9.89 -7.00 -1.89
N LEU A 73 -9.81 -7.25 -0.59
CA LEU A 73 -10.60 -8.28 0.08
C LEU A 73 -12.07 -7.86 0.34
N GLY A 74 -12.48 -6.69 -0.16
CA GLY A 74 -13.87 -6.23 -0.14
C GLY A 74 -14.26 -5.37 1.06
N HIS A 75 -13.30 -4.99 1.92
CA HIS A 75 -13.55 -4.04 3.00
C HIS A 75 -13.57 -2.61 2.46
N ARG A 76 -14.66 -1.87 2.71
CA ARG A 76 -14.85 -0.50 2.19
C ARG A 76 -14.57 0.59 3.22
N ASP A 77 -14.52 0.25 4.50
CA ASP A 77 -14.33 1.21 5.59
C ASP A 77 -12.90 1.15 6.13
N VAL A 78 -11.95 1.29 5.20
CA VAL A 78 -10.52 1.25 5.49
C VAL A 78 -9.90 2.61 5.24
N HIS A 79 -8.97 3.00 6.13
CA HIS A 79 -8.36 4.33 6.13
C HIS A 79 -6.86 4.23 6.39
N VAL A 80 -6.14 5.29 6.02
CA VAL A 80 -4.74 5.52 6.41
C VAL A 80 -4.70 6.75 7.30
N LEU A 81 -4.00 6.66 8.44
CA LEU A 81 -3.74 7.83 9.28
C LEU A 81 -2.73 8.74 8.58
N ASP A 82 -3.21 9.89 8.11
CA ASP A 82 -2.38 10.83 7.38
C ASP A 82 -1.27 11.44 8.27
N GLY A 83 -0.04 11.42 7.78
CA GLY A 83 1.17 11.75 8.52
C GLY A 83 1.60 10.69 9.55
N GLY A 84 0.84 9.60 9.68
CA GLY A 84 1.14 8.45 10.52
C GLY A 84 1.34 8.79 12.00
N PHE A 85 2.14 7.98 12.68
CA PHE A 85 2.46 8.13 14.10
C PHE A 85 3.24 9.42 14.40
N ASN A 86 4.00 9.93 13.43
CA ASN A 86 4.69 11.21 13.61
C ASN A 86 3.70 12.37 13.75
N ALA A 87 2.65 12.40 12.92
CA ALA A 87 1.58 13.39 13.06
C ALA A 87 0.82 13.24 14.39
N TRP A 88 0.51 12.00 14.80
CA TRP A 88 -0.12 11.72 16.09
C TRP A 88 0.68 12.29 17.27
N LYS A 89 2.01 12.09 17.27
CA LYS A 89 2.91 12.63 18.30
C LYS A 89 3.02 14.15 18.24
N ARG A 90 3.12 14.75 17.04
CA ARG A 90 3.14 16.22 16.88
C ARG A 90 1.87 16.87 17.39
N ALA A 91 0.73 16.18 17.32
CA ALA A 91 -0.53 16.60 17.88
C ALA A 91 -0.65 16.37 19.41
N GLU A 92 0.43 15.91 20.06
CA GLU A 92 0.50 15.65 21.51
C GLU A 92 -0.60 14.70 22.02
N LEU A 93 -1.02 13.76 21.17
CA LEU A 93 -2.05 12.78 21.51
C LEU A 93 -1.48 11.63 22.36
N PRO A 94 -2.33 10.93 23.13
CA PRO A 94 -1.87 9.87 24.04
C PRO A 94 -1.11 8.76 23.31
N VAL A 95 -0.04 8.26 23.94
CA VAL A 95 0.78 7.15 23.46
C VAL A 95 0.73 6.01 24.49
N SER A 96 0.65 4.78 24.01
CA SER A 96 0.66 3.57 24.83
C SER A 96 1.91 2.72 24.57
N HIS A 97 2.31 1.99 25.60
CA HIS A 97 3.31 0.92 25.53
C HIS A 97 2.71 -0.44 25.94
N GLU A 98 1.38 -0.50 26.11
CA GLU A 98 0.67 -1.72 26.47
C GLU A 98 0.28 -2.51 25.22
N MET A 99 0.75 -3.75 25.14
CA MET A 99 0.52 -4.58 23.96
C MET A 99 -0.85 -5.24 24.07
N GLN A 100 -1.69 -5.00 23.07
CA GLN A 100 -2.99 -5.65 22.98
C GLN A 100 -2.85 -6.98 22.25
N ALA A 101 -3.24 -8.08 22.91
CA ALA A 101 -3.36 -9.36 22.25
C ALA A 101 -4.57 -9.29 21.30
N PRO A 102 -4.39 -9.59 19.99
CA PRO A 102 -5.52 -9.61 19.08
C PRO A 102 -6.51 -10.69 19.51
N ARG A 103 -7.80 -10.39 19.36
CA ARG A 103 -8.87 -11.39 19.48
C ARG A 103 -9.30 -11.73 18.07
N GLY A 104 -9.17 -13.00 17.69
CA GLY A 104 -9.58 -13.43 16.35
C GLY A 104 -11.03 -13.04 16.04
N ALA A 105 -11.31 -12.75 14.78
CA ALA A 105 -12.64 -12.39 14.30
C ALA A 105 -12.93 -13.11 12.98
N THR A 106 -14.19 -13.42 12.70
CA THR A 106 -14.56 -14.02 11.41
C THR A 106 -14.32 -13.02 10.28
N PHE A 107 -13.57 -13.44 9.26
CA PHE A 107 -13.29 -12.65 8.06
C PHE A 107 -13.96 -13.29 6.84
N GLN A 108 -15.03 -12.69 6.33
CA GLN A 108 -15.71 -13.14 5.11
C GLN A 108 -15.30 -12.28 3.93
N SER A 109 -14.25 -12.67 3.21
CA SER A 109 -13.72 -11.87 2.10
C SER A 109 -14.67 -11.84 0.89
N GLY A 110 -14.62 -10.73 0.16
CA GLY A 110 -15.23 -10.55 -1.15
C GLY A 110 -14.22 -9.96 -2.13
N PRO A 111 -13.30 -10.78 -2.70
CA PRO A 111 -12.19 -10.28 -3.51
C PRO A 111 -12.64 -9.46 -4.73
N ARG A 112 -12.02 -8.28 -4.89
CA ARG A 112 -12.23 -7.31 -5.97
C ARG A 112 -11.12 -7.43 -7.01
N ALA A 113 -11.26 -8.42 -7.90
CA ALA A 113 -10.25 -8.69 -8.91
C ALA A 113 -10.01 -7.49 -9.86
N GLU A 114 -10.98 -6.59 -10.01
CA GLU A 114 -10.92 -5.44 -10.90
C GLU A 114 -9.92 -4.36 -10.48
N ILE A 115 -9.44 -4.37 -9.23
CA ILE A 115 -8.45 -3.39 -8.72
C ILE A 115 -7.01 -3.94 -8.69
N HIS A 116 -6.77 -5.05 -9.38
CA HIS A 116 -5.45 -5.70 -9.46
C HIS A 116 -5.17 -6.18 -10.90
N TRP A 117 -3.98 -5.91 -11.41
CA TRP A 117 -3.50 -6.51 -12.66
C TRP A 117 -2.38 -7.52 -12.40
N SER A 118 -2.48 -8.69 -13.01
CA SER A 118 -1.41 -9.67 -13.12
C SER A 118 -0.36 -9.22 -14.13
N ALA A 119 0.80 -9.90 -14.11
CA ALA A 119 1.86 -9.66 -15.09
C ALA A 119 1.40 -9.93 -16.52
N ASP A 120 0.56 -10.96 -16.74
CA ASP A 120 0.02 -11.30 -18.06
C ASP A 120 -0.98 -10.24 -18.55
N GLU A 121 -1.85 -9.75 -17.65
CA GLU A 121 -2.78 -8.66 -17.95
C GLU A 121 -2.01 -7.38 -18.32
N LEU A 122 -1.01 -7.00 -17.52
CA LEU A 122 -0.18 -5.84 -17.84
C LEU A 122 0.57 -6.02 -19.16
N TYR A 123 1.14 -7.20 -19.41
CA TYR A 123 1.86 -7.51 -20.64
C TYR A 123 0.99 -7.34 -21.89
N ALA A 124 -0.27 -7.78 -21.82
CA ALA A 124 -1.22 -7.66 -22.92
C ALA A 124 -1.56 -6.19 -23.30
N HIS A 125 -1.45 -5.26 -22.35
CA HIS A 125 -1.83 -3.85 -22.52
C HIS A 125 -0.62 -2.90 -22.63
N LEU A 126 0.63 -3.42 -22.70
CA LEU A 126 1.84 -2.58 -22.75
C LEU A 126 1.92 -1.58 -23.92
N ARG A 127 1.09 -1.78 -24.95
CA ARG A 127 1.04 -0.91 -26.14
C ARG A 127 -0.12 0.07 -26.13
N ASP A 128 -0.97 0.02 -25.11
CA ASP A 128 -2.15 0.87 -25.02
C ASP A 128 -1.73 2.29 -24.65
N THR A 129 -2.14 3.26 -25.46
CA THR A 129 -1.81 4.68 -25.25
C THR A 129 -2.56 5.29 -24.08
N ASP A 130 -3.67 4.66 -23.69
CA ASP A 130 -4.58 5.12 -22.64
C ASP A 130 -4.24 4.49 -21.28
N LEU A 131 -3.14 3.72 -21.21
CA LEU A 131 -2.59 3.14 -20.00
C LEU A 131 -1.40 3.96 -19.49
N ALA A 132 -1.46 4.40 -18.24
CA ALA A 132 -0.33 4.92 -17.48
C ALA A 132 0.21 3.85 -16.54
N ILE A 133 1.45 3.40 -16.78
CA ILE A 133 2.18 2.50 -15.90
C ILE A 133 3.08 3.35 -15.01
N ILE A 134 2.92 3.27 -13.69
CA ILE A 134 3.57 4.14 -12.71
C ILE A 134 4.53 3.31 -11.86
N ASP A 135 5.82 3.58 -11.99
CA ASP A 135 6.86 2.94 -11.17
C ASP A 135 7.13 3.81 -9.94
N THR A 136 6.77 3.31 -8.76
CA THR A 136 6.85 4.06 -7.50
C THR A 136 8.11 3.77 -6.69
N ARG A 137 9.03 2.96 -7.25
CA ARG A 137 10.29 2.57 -6.62
C ARG A 137 11.29 3.73 -6.61
N THR A 138 12.46 3.52 -6.00
CA THR A 138 13.53 4.52 -6.01
C THR A 138 14.07 4.78 -7.43
N ALA A 139 14.62 5.96 -7.66
CA ALA A 139 15.25 6.30 -8.95
C ALA A 139 16.36 5.31 -9.36
N ASP A 140 17.13 4.79 -8.39
CA ASP A 140 18.19 3.82 -8.68
C ASP A 140 17.64 2.44 -9.09
N GLU A 141 16.49 2.03 -8.55
CA GLU A 141 15.79 0.82 -8.98
C GLU A 141 15.20 0.99 -10.38
N TYR A 142 14.55 2.13 -10.64
CA TYR A 142 13.98 2.49 -11.95
C TYR A 142 15.05 2.53 -13.05
N LEU A 143 16.20 3.14 -12.77
CA LEU A 143 17.34 3.23 -13.70
C LEU A 143 18.18 1.94 -13.78
N GLY A 144 17.86 0.91 -12.98
CA GLY A 144 18.61 -0.34 -12.95
C GLY A 144 20.01 -0.24 -12.35
N LYS A 145 20.30 0.81 -11.57
CA LYS A 145 21.54 0.96 -10.79
C LYS A 145 21.52 0.12 -9.53
N ASN A 146 20.34 -0.06 -8.93
CA ASN A 146 20.10 -0.93 -7.80
C ASN A 146 19.29 -2.15 -8.25
N VAL A 147 19.99 -3.24 -8.59
CA VAL A 147 19.38 -4.45 -9.16
C VAL A 147 18.97 -5.40 -8.04
N ARG A 148 17.66 -5.58 -7.86
CA ARG A 148 17.04 -6.46 -6.84
C ARG A 148 16.35 -7.70 -7.40
N ALA A 149 16.50 -7.94 -8.70
CA ALA A 149 15.89 -9.04 -9.43
C ALA A 149 16.84 -9.57 -10.51
N ALA A 150 16.40 -10.54 -11.31
CA ALA A 150 17.20 -11.08 -12.42
C ALA A 150 17.57 -10.03 -13.48
N ARG A 151 16.82 -8.93 -13.58
CA ARG A 151 17.06 -7.81 -14.50
C ARG A 151 16.91 -6.49 -13.76
N GLY A 152 17.78 -5.53 -14.08
CA GLY A 152 17.64 -4.13 -13.67
C GLY A 152 16.74 -3.34 -14.61
N GLY A 153 16.28 -2.18 -14.13
CA GLY A 153 15.45 -1.26 -14.90
C GLY A 153 13.98 -1.34 -14.52
N THR A 154 13.12 -0.96 -15.47
CA THR A 154 11.68 -0.84 -15.29
C THR A 154 10.91 -1.48 -16.45
N ILE A 155 9.58 -1.52 -16.32
CA ILE A 155 8.66 -1.91 -17.39
C ILE A 155 8.75 -0.87 -18.52
N PRO A 156 8.88 -1.29 -19.80
CA PRO A 156 8.91 -0.35 -20.92
C PRO A 156 7.70 0.59 -20.92
N GLY A 157 7.96 1.89 -21.06
CA GLY A 157 6.92 2.93 -21.06
C GLY A 157 6.45 3.39 -19.67
N ALA A 158 6.97 2.80 -18.58
CA ALA A 158 6.61 3.23 -17.24
C ALA A 158 7.12 4.65 -16.93
N ILE A 159 6.28 5.41 -16.23
CA ILE A 159 6.55 6.74 -15.72
C ILE A 159 7.09 6.58 -14.29
N HIS A 160 8.27 7.13 -14.02
CA HIS A 160 8.86 7.10 -12.69
C HIS A 160 8.24 8.20 -11.81
N LEU A 161 7.62 7.80 -10.71
CA LEU A 161 7.11 8.70 -9.69
C LEU A 161 7.26 8.02 -8.32
N GLU A 162 8.44 8.18 -7.72
CA GLU A 162 8.76 7.56 -6.43
C GLU A 162 7.70 7.89 -5.36
N TRP A 163 7.28 6.89 -4.58
CA TRP A 163 6.19 7.04 -3.63
C TRP A 163 6.39 8.19 -2.64
N VAL A 164 7.64 8.47 -2.23
CA VAL A 164 7.98 9.57 -1.30
C VAL A 164 7.60 10.94 -1.85
N ASN A 165 7.49 11.09 -3.16
CA ASN A 165 7.06 12.33 -3.80
C ASN A 165 5.58 12.61 -3.55
N ASN A 166 4.80 11.67 -3.03
CA ASN A 166 3.41 11.93 -2.63
C ASN A 166 3.33 12.60 -1.26
N LEU A 167 4.43 12.64 -0.50
CA LEU A 167 4.45 13.15 0.85
C LEU A 167 5.01 14.57 0.92
N ASP A 168 4.50 15.33 1.87
CA ASP A 168 5.08 16.60 2.31
C ASP A 168 6.29 16.37 3.22
N ALA A 169 6.92 17.46 3.67
CA ALA A 169 8.09 17.42 4.54
C ALA A 169 7.79 16.81 5.94
N ASP A 170 6.52 16.79 6.34
CA ASP A 170 6.05 16.27 7.62
C ASP A 170 5.62 14.79 7.55
N GLY A 171 5.66 14.21 6.35
CA GLY A 171 5.31 12.82 6.07
C GLY A 171 3.81 12.58 5.88
N ALA A 172 3.00 13.63 5.77
CA ALA A 172 1.60 13.55 5.37
C ALA A 172 1.48 13.58 3.85
N PHE A 173 0.33 13.17 3.31
CA PHE A 173 0.06 13.30 1.89
C PHE A 173 0.01 14.79 1.51
N LYS A 174 0.60 15.12 0.37
CA LYS A 174 0.36 16.42 -0.28
C LYS A 174 -1.13 16.61 -0.53
N THR A 175 -1.54 17.87 -0.67
CA THR A 175 -2.93 18.19 -0.97
C THR A 175 -3.35 17.55 -2.29
N GLY A 176 -4.65 17.26 -2.45
CA GLY A 176 -5.17 16.70 -3.69
C GLY A 176 -4.88 17.56 -4.93
N ALA A 177 -4.75 18.88 -4.76
CA ALA A 177 -4.37 19.79 -5.85
C ALA A 177 -2.90 19.64 -6.26
N GLU A 178 -1.99 19.53 -5.28
CA GLU A 178 -0.56 19.30 -5.54
C GLU A 178 -0.32 17.93 -6.16
N LEU A 179 -0.98 16.89 -5.64
CA LEU A 179 -0.91 15.55 -6.21
C LEU A 179 -1.45 15.55 -7.63
N ARG A 180 -2.63 16.12 -7.88
CA ARG A 180 -3.19 16.25 -9.23
C ARG A 180 -2.20 16.91 -10.19
N ALA A 181 -1.67 18.08 -9.82
CA ALA A 181 -0.72 18.79 -10.66
C ALA A 181 0.56 17.98 -10.93
N MET A 182 1.07 17.27 -9.94
CA MET A 182 2.26 16.41 -10.06
C MET A 182 2.03 15.25 -11.04
N TYR A 183 0.90 14.54 -10.91
CA TYR A 183 0.56 13.41 -11.80
C TYR A 183 0.26 13.89 -13.22
N GLU A 184 -0.52 14.98 -13.38
CA GLU A 184 -0.85 15.55 -14.70
C GLU A 184 0.40 16.06 -15.43
N ALA A 185 1.39 16.63 -14.72
CA ALA A 185 2.66 17.07 -15.30
C ALA A 185 3.49 15.91 -15.91
N CYS A 186 3.25 14.68 -15.46
CA CYS A 186 3.85 13.48 -16.02
C CYS A 186 2.96 12.79 -17.07
N GLY A 187 1.82 13.39 -17.45
CA GLY A 187 0.88 12.83 -18.41
C GLY A 187 0.00 11.71 -17.84
N ILE A 188 -0.13 11.65 -16.50
CA ILE A 188 -1.07 10.76 -15.80
C ILE A 188 -2.33 11.56 -15.51
N THR A 189 -3.37 11.32 -16.29
CA THR A 189 -4.60 12.11 -16.31
C THR A 189 -5.82 11.23 -16.00
N PRO A 190 -6.94 11.81 -15.49
CA PRO A 190 -8.10 11.02 -15.07
C PRO A 190 -8.79 10.20 -16.16
N ASP A 191 -8.54 10.49 -17.43
CA ASP A 191 -9.04 9.75 -18.59
C ASP A 191 -8.25 8.46 -18.88
N LYS A 192 -7.09 8.28 -18.26
CA LYS A 192 -6.25 7.09 -18.43
C LYS A 192 -6.53 6.01 -17.38
N SER A 193 -6.41 4.76 -17.80
CA SER A 193 -6.25 3.65 -16.86
C SER A 193 -4.88 3.74 -16.21
N CYS A 194 -4.80 3.52 -14.90
CA CYS A 194 -3.55 3.64 -14.14
C CYS A 194 -3.21 2.33 -13.45
N VAL A 195 -1.95 1.90 -13.56
CA VAL A 195 -1.40 0.75 -12.85
C VAL A 195 -0.11 1.18 -12.19
N SER A 196 -0.01 1.02 -10.88
CA SER A 196 1.18 1.33 -10.10
C SER A 196 1.87 0.08 -9.58
N PHE A 197 3.19 0.11 -9.45
CA PHE A 197 3.99 -0.95 -8.83
C PHE A 197 5.20 -0.41 -8.07
#